data_AF-A0A9E7RUK2-F1
#
_entry.id   AF-A0A9E7RUK2-F1
#
_cell.length_a   1.000
_cell.length_b   1.000
_cell.length_c   1.000
_cell.angle_alpha   90.00
_cell.angle_beta   90.00
_cell.angle_gamma   90.00
#
_symmetry.space_group_name_H-M   'P 1'
#
loop_
_entity.id
_entity.type
_entity.pdbx_description
1 polymer ?
#
loop_
_entity_poly.entity_id
_entity_poly.type
_entity_poly.pdbx_seq_one_letter_code
_entity_poly.pdbx_strand_id
1 'polypeptide(L)'
;MRDIAGELKEMEGVEGVMVTDKSGRILYGGEVPDFKVLGSMALVIADSSQKLVMRTGQGEFESSVIEFSRGKMIIINDRVQLLVLAGEDSNLGKILLFARRVLRNLLSHPEVLQSGPEMETMVTDSRTSSDDVQIEAGGEKLGETAAKPGTGTSKDEITSMEAPTKTRKETVIKYSETTPETMETDSAESNKVSAPSIPEVKPPLSFPELEPVEVPDDREGMKEAALQIYEHILLAMSIGASKIMGVAPAGGMLRKSLPYSECPVILRDVGIRSNASLDFEKLRDNVMKADYDLENIIEDLSKIIWSITENYGRIMGYDAFRGMVRPEFTEIDRAYSGAMKALGIRERIHPELQKIWDE
;
A
#
# COMPACT_ATOMS: atom_id res chain seq x y z
N MET A 1 -18.05 23.03 -10.90
CA MET A 1 -17.56 21.84 -10.16
C MET A 1 -17.86 21.93 -8.67
N ARG A 2 -17.68 23.11 -8.07
CA ARG A 2 -17.99 23.51 -6.69
C ARG A 2 -19.28 22.91 -6.13
N ASP A 3 -20.41 23.07 -6.81
CA ASP A 3 -21.71 22.66 -6.23
C ASP A 3 -21.83 21.15 -5.98
N ILE A 4 -21.13 20.32 -6.76
CA ILE A 4 -21.18 18.85 -6.63
C ILE A 4 -20.06 18.35 -5.72
N ALA A 5 -18.84 18.89 -5.87
CA ALA A 5 -17.70 18.50 -5.03
C ALA A 5 -17.77 19.08 -3.61
N GLY A 6 -18.42 20.23 -3.44
CA GLY A 6 -18.62 20.92 -2.17
C GLY A 6 -19.59 20.19 -1.22
N GLU A 7 -20.50 19.35 -1.73
CA GLU A 7 -21.36 18.50 -0.89
C GLU A 7 -20.53 17.62 0.09
N LEU A 8 -19.30 17.23 -0.29
CA LEU A 8 -18.39 16.50 0.60
C LEU A 8 -17.83 17.37 1.73
N LYS A 9 -17.62 18.67 1.49
CA LYS A 9 -17.06 19.62 2.47
C LYS A 9 -18.04 19.90 3.61
N GLU A 10 -19.35 19.81 3.34
CA GLU A 10 -20.39 19.95 4.36
C GLU A 10 -20.54 18.70 5.26
N MET A 11 -19.81 17.62 4.98
CA MET A 11 -19.83 16.44 5.83
C MET A 11 -19.02 16.61 7.11
N GLU A 12 -19.65 16.33 8.24
CA GLU A 12 -18.99 16.16 9.53
C GLU A 12 -17.76 15.23 9.44
N GLY A 13 -16.61 15.76 9.83
CA GLY A 13 -15.32 15.05 9.82
C GLY A 13 -14.55 15.13 8.51
N VAL A 14 -15.04 15.82 7.47
CA VAL A 14 -14.26 16.16 6.27
C VAL A 14 -13.57 17.52 6.46
N GLU A 15 -12.28 17.58 6.19
CA GLU A 15 -11.42 18.76 6.40
C GLU A 15 -11.00 19.43 5.09
N GLY A 16 -11.06 18.71 3.96
CA GLY A 16 -10.70 19.25 2.66
C GLY A 16 -11.07 18.32 1.51
N VAL A 17 -11.35 18.90 0.34
CA VAL A 17 -11.78 18.15 -0.86
C VAL A 17 -11.06 18.71 -2.08
N MET A 18 -10.51 17.84 -2.93
CA MET A 18 -9.85 18.24 -4.17
C MET A 18 -10.15 17.24 -5.29
N VAL A 19 -10.30 17.74 -6.50
CA VAL A 19 -10.49 16.93 -7.71
C VAL A 19 -9.37 17.25 -8.69
N THR A 20 -8.69 16.21 -9.19
CA THR A 20 -7.61 16.28 -10.18
C THR A 20 -7.95 15.46 -11.41
N ASP A 21 -7.39 15.82 -12.58
CA ASP A 21 -7.37 14.92 -13.73
C ASP A 21 -6.22 13.90 -13.62
N LYS A 22 -6.16 12.95 -14.57
CA LYS A 22 -5.10 11.91 -14.62
C LYS A 22 -3.68 12.45 -14.89
N SER A 23 -3.51 13.74 -15.17
CA SER A 23 -2.21 14.42 -15.27
C SER A 23 -1.81 15.13 -13.97
N GLY A 24 -2.64 15.05 -12.93
CA GLY A 24 -2.46 15.79 -11.66
C GLY A 24 -2.89 17.25 -11.74
N ARG A 25 -3.55 17.67 -12.82
CA ARG A 25 -4.07 19.04 -12.94
C ARG A 25 -5.27 19.18 -12.02
N ILE A 26 -5.23 20.16 -11.11
CA ILE A 26 -6.37 20.47 -10.23
C ILE A 26 -7.53 21.01 -11.08
N LEU A 27 -8.70 20.39 -10.94
CA LEU A 27 -9.98 20.81 -11.51
C LEU A 27 -10.82 21.57 -10.46
N TYR A 28 -10.74 21.14 -9.19
CA TYR A 28 -11.34 21.81 -8.04
C TYR A 28 -10.48 21.61 -6.79
N GLY A 29 -10.42 22.63 -5.93
CA GLY A 29 -9.79 22.54 -4.61
C GLY A 29 -10.54 23.38 -3.58
N GLY A 30 -11.24 22.70 -2.67
CA GLY A 30 -11.87 23.29 -1.50
C GLY A 30 -10.94 23.28 -0.29
N GLU A 31 -10.33 24.43 -0.02
CA GLU A 31 -9.57 24.76 1.21
C GLU A 31 -8.54 23.72 1.71
N VAL A 32 -7.87 23.04 0.79
CA VAL A 32 -6.76 22.12 1.10
C VAL A 32 -5.44 22.90 1.30
N PRO A 33 -4.76 22.82 2.47
CA PRO A 33 -3.44 23.41 2.68
C PRO A 33 -2.40 22.81 1.72
N ASP A 34 -1.62 23.66 1.06
CA ASP A 34 -0.61 23.26 0.07
C ASP A 34 -1.10 22.23 -0.98
N PHE A 35 -2.29 22.51 -1.54
CA PHE A 35 -2.98 21.69 -2.54
C PHE A 35 -2.12 21.24 -3.74
N LYS A 36 -1.05 21.98 -4.10
CA LYS A 36 -0.12 21.58 -5.17
C LYS A 36 0.75 20.39 -4.78
N VAL A 37 1.28 20.41 -3.56
CA VAL A 37 2.08 19.30 -3.02
C VAL A 37 1.18 18.08 -2.83
N LEU A 38 0.01 18.26 -2.21
CA LEU A 38 -0.93 17.16 -2.00
C LEU A 38 -1.49 16.57 -3.32
N GLY A 39 -1.77 17.38 -4.34
CA GLY A 39 -2.15 16.88 -5.67
C GLY A 39 -1.03 16.07 -6.34
N SER A 40 0.22 16.53 -6.20
CA SER A 40 1.40 15.82 -6.73
C SER A 40 1.61 14.48 -6.00
N MET A 41 1.46 14.45 -4.67
CA MET A 41 1.55 13.24 -3.86
C MET A 41 0.42 12.26 -4.21
N ALA A 42 -0.83 12.72 -4.29
CA ALA A 42 -1.97 11.90 -4.66
C ALA A 42 -1.81 11.26 -6.05
N LEU A 43 -1.25 11.99 -7.02
CA LEU A 43 -0.93 11.45 -8.34
C LEU A 43 0.12 10.34 -8.27
N VAL A 44 1.24 10.57 -7.56
CA VAL A 44 2.31 9.57 -7.39
C VAL A 44 1.81 8.31 -6.69
N ILE A 45 0.96 8.46 -5.67
CA ILE A 45 0.33 7.35 -4.95
C ILE A 45 -0.59 6.56 -5.89
N ALA A 46 -1.45 7.24 -6.66
CA ALA A 46 -2.38 6.57 -7.56
C ALA A 46 -1.68 5.86 -8.72
N ASP A 47 -0.67 6.46 -9.35
CA ASP A 47 0.10 5.84 -10.43
C ASP A 47 0.93 4.63 -9.92
N SER A 48 1.55 4.75 -8.74
CA SER A 48 2.25 3.63 -8.09
C SER A 48 1.28 2.49 -7.74
N SER A 49 0.09 2.83 -7.23
CA SER A 49 -0.96 1.87 -6.89
C SER A 49 -1.52 1.19 -8.15
N GLN A 50 -1.79 1.93 -9.23
CA GLN A 50 -2.21 1.38 -10.52
C GLN A 50 -1.16 0.40 -11.07
N LYS A 51 0.12 0.76 -11.04
CA LYS A 51 1.22 -0.12 -11.46
C LYS A 51 1.29 -1.39 -10.61
N LEU A 52 1.03 -1.31 -9.31
CA LEU A 52 0.98 -2.47 -8.41
C LEU A 52 -0.22 -3.37 -8.74
N VAL A 53 -1.43 -2.82 -8.80
CA VAL A 53 -2.69 -3.55 -9.07
C VAL A 53 -2.67 -4.22 -10.46
N MET A 54 -2.12 -3.57 -11.48
CA MET A 54 -1.90 -4.19 -12.79
C MET A 54 -0.89 -5.34 -12.73
N ARG A 55 0.22 -5.19 -11.99
CA ARG A 55 1.25 -6.25 -11.82
C ARG A 55 0.76 -7.42 -10.94
N THR A 56 -0.18 -7.20 -10.03
CA THR A 56 -0.84 -8.28 -9.28
C THR A 56 -1.91 -8.99 -10.10
N GLY A 57 -2.39 -8.38 -11.18
CA GLY A 57 -3.48 -8.91 -12.01
C GLY A 57 -4.86 -8.65 -11.41
N GLN A 58 -4.97 -7.63 -10.54
CA GLN A 58 -6.17 -7.31 -9.77
C GLN A 58 -7.07 -6.25 -10.43
N GLY A 59 -6.74 -5.80 -11.65
CA GLY A 59 -7.55 -4.87 -12.44
C GLY A 59 -6.97 -3.45 -12.45
N GLU A 60 -7.83 -2.46 -12.17
CA GLU A 60 -7.46 -1.04 -12.06
C GLU A 60 -7.54 -0.58 -10.60
N PHE A 61 -6.77 0.45 -10.27
CA PHE A 61 -6.79 1.07 -8.94
C PHE A 61 -8.02 1.97 -8.81
N GLU A 62 -9.01 1.53 -8.02
CA GLU A 62 -10.25 2.29 -7.79
C GLU A 62 -10.14 3.30 -6.62
N SER A 63 -9.48 2.93 -5.52
CA SER A 63 -9.35 3.80 -4.34
C SER A 63 -8.30 3.32 -3.35
N SER A 64 -7.70 4.24 -2.60
CA SER A 64 -6.94 3.97 -1.37
C SER A 64 -7.46 4.82 -0.20
N VAL A 65 -7.20 4.33 1.01
CA VAL A 65 -7.31 5.10 2.25
C VAL A 65 -5.94 5.05 2.90
N ILE A 66 -5.46 6.20 3.37
CA ILE A 66 -4.19 6.36 4.05
C ILE A 66 -4.48 7.03 5.39
N GLU A 67 -4.10 6.37 6.48
CA GLU A 67 -4.29 6.88 7.83
C GLU A 67 -2.97 7.51 8.33
N PHE A 68 -3.10 8.66 8.97
CA PHE A 68 -2.03 9.42 9.60
C PHE A 68 -2.34 9.58 11.09
N SER A 69 -1.34 9.94 11.89
CA SER A 69 -1.46 10.13 13.34
C SER A 69 -2.41 11.25 13.80
N ARG A 70 -3.03 11.99 12.88
CA ARG A 70 -3.96 13.10 13.16
C ARG A 70 -5.11 13.22 12.13
N GLY A 71 -5.33 12.21 11.29
CA GLY A 71 -6.29 12.31 10.19
C GLY A 71 -6.17 11.20 9.15
N LYS A 72 -7.00 11.27 8.11
CA LYS A 72 -7.09 10.28 7.03
C LYS A 72 -7.15 10.98 5.69
N MET A 73 -6.59 10.35 4.67
CA MET A 73 -6.66 10.78 3.28
C MET A 73 -7.26 9.66 2.43
N ILE A 74 -8.31 9.97 1.71
CA ILE A 74 -9.02 9.05 0.82
C ILE A 74 -8.74 9.50 -0.61
N ILE A 75 -8.22 8.59 -1.43
CA ILE A 75 -8.05 8.77 -2.87
C ILE A 75 -9.05 7.86 -3.56
N ILE A 76 -9.87 8.40 -4.46
CA ILE A 76 -10.72 7.61 -5.37
C ILE A 76 -10.33 7.96 -6.80
N ASN A 77 -10.06 6.96 -7.61
CA ASN A 77 -9.47 7.09 -8.94
C ASN A 77 -10.41 6.48 -10.00
N ASP A 78 -10.88 7.32 -10.92
CA ASP A 78 -11.74 6.96 -12.07
C ASP A 78 -11.22 7.75 -13.29
N ARG A 79 -12.07 8.36 -14.12
CA ARG A 79 -11.70 9.33 -15.17
C ARG A 79 -11.11 10.62 -14.57
N VAL A 80 -11.45 10.93 -13.32
CA VAL A 80 -10.82 11.95 -12.48
C VAL A 80 -10.44 11.32 -11.14
N GLN A 81 -9.50 11.94 -10.43
CA GLN A 81 -9.10 11.56 -9.09
C GLN A 81 -9.76 12.51 -8.07
N LEU A 82 -10.46 11.94 -7.10
CA LEU A 82 -11.06 12.65 -5.97
C LEU A 82 -10.20 12.39 -4.72
N LEU A 83 -9.74 13.47 -4.09
CA LEU A 83 -9.07 13.48 -2.81
C LEU A 83 -10.01 14.01 -1.74
N VAL A 84 -10.09 13.31 -0.60
CA VAL A 84 -10.80 13.79 0.60
C VAL A 84 -9.84 13.69 1.79
N LEU A 85 -9.64 14.80 2.49
CA LEU A 85 -8.99 14.85 3.80
C LEU A 85 -10.06 14.79 4.89
N ALA A 86 -9.83 14.01 5.94
CA ALA A 86 -10.80 13.79 7.00
C ALA A 86 -10.11 13.65 8.36
N GLY A 87 -10.77 14.09 9.42
CA GLY A 87 -10.20 14.08 10.77
C GLY A 87 -9.97 12.67 11.35
N GLU A 88 -9.25 12.60 12.47
CA GLU A 88 -8.90 11.35 13.15
C GLU A 88 -10.13 10.54 13.58
N ASP A 89 -11.16 11.19 14.14
CA ASP A 89 -12.41 10.55 14.56
C ASP A 89 -13.47 10.39 13.44
N SER A 90 -13.12 10.75 12.20
CA SER A 90 -14.08 10.76 11.09
C SER A 90 -14.59 9.36 10.69
N ASN A 91 -15.89 9.27 10.42
CA ASN A 91 -16.54 8.03 9.97
C ASN A 91 -16.21 7.72 8.51
N LEU A 92 -15.10 6.98 8.32
CA LEU A 92 -14.55 6.61 7.02
C LEU A 92 -15.59 5.94 6.09
N GLY A 93 -16.43 5.04 6.62
CA GLY A 93 -17.45 4.34 5.83
C GLY A 93 -18.51 5.27 5.26
N LYS A 94 -18.99 6.22 6.06
CA LYS A 94 -19.94 7.28 5.65
C LYS A 94 -19.32 8.17 4.58
N ILE A 95 -18.07 8.62 4.79
CA ILE A 95 -17.35 9.50 3.86
C ILE A 95 -17.08 8.78 2.53
N LEU A 96 -16.57 7.54 2.54
CA LEU A 96 -16.28 6.78 1.33
C LEU A 96 -17.54 6.51 0.49
N LEU A 97 -18.67 6.18 1.14
CA LEU A 97 -19.95 5.98 0.46
C LEU A 97 -20.44 7.26 -0.23
N PHE A 98 -20.32 8.40 0.46
CA PHE A 98 -20.74 9.70 -0.08
C PHE A 98 -19.78 10.20 -1.17
N ALA A 99 -18.47 10.02 -1.00
CA ALA A 99 -17.45 10.35 -2.01
C ALA A 99 -17.67 9.57 -3.31
N ARG A 100 -18.02 8.28 -3.23
CA ARG A 100 -18.42 7.47 -4.40
C ARG A 100 -19.75 7.91 -5.04
N ARG A 101 -20.64 8.59 -4.30
CA ARG A 101 -21.85 9.21 -4.86
C ARG A 101 -21.49 10.52 -5.58
N VAL A 102 -20.76 11.40 -4.93
CA VAL A 102 -20.30 12.68 -5.50
C VAL A 102 -19.44 12.46 -6.75
N LEU A 103 -18.53 11.49 -6.74
CA LEU A 103 -17.75 11.14 -7.93
C LEU A 103 -18.63 10.66 -9.08
N ARG A 104 -19.63 9.78 -8.83
CA ARG A 104 -20.60 9.37 -9.87
C ARG A 104 -21.43 10.55 -10.39
N ASN A 105 -21.80 11.50 -9.55
CA ASN A 105 -22.50 12.72 -9.96
C ASN A 105 -21.61 13.58 -10.87
N LEU A 106 -20.34 13.83 -10.50
CA LEU A 106 -19.36 14.55 -11.33
C LEU A 106 -19.16 13.87 -12.70
N LEU A 107 -19.00 12.55 -12.69
CA LEU A 107 -18.77 11.73 -13.87
C LEU A 107 -19.99 11.61 -14.81
N SER A 108 -21.18 11.98 -14.32
CA SER A 108 -22.42 12.06 -15.10
C SER A 108 -22.62 13.43 -15.77
N HIS A 109 -21.84 14.43 -15.39
CA HIS A 109 -21.90 15.82 -15.89
C HIS A 109 -20.53 16.21 -16.50
N PRO A 110 -20.11 15.61 -17.63
CA PRO A 110 -18.77 15.76 -18.19
C PRO A 110 -18.42 17.21 -18.58
N GLU A 111 -19.41 18.06 -18.85
CA GLU A 111 -19.26 19.50 -19.03
C GLU A 111 -18.64 20.19 -17.81
N VAL A 112 -18.92 19.71 -16.60
CA VAL A 112 -18.35 20.23 -15.34
C VAL A 112 -16.85 19.93 -15.25
N LEU A 113 -16.36 18.89 -15.92
CA LEU A 113 -14.94 18.52 -15.98
C LEU A 113 -14.14 19.36 -16.99
N GLN A 114 -14.82 20.12 -17.87
CA GLN A 114 -14.18 20.98 -18.88
C GLN A 114 -14.06 22.44 -18.43
N SER A 115 -14.73 22.81 -17.35
CA SER A 115 -14.52 24.07 -16.62
C SER A 115 -13.03 24.22 -16.23
N GLY A 116 -12.50 25.44 -16.32
CA GLY A 116 -11.18 25.77 -15.77
C GLY A 116 -11.15 25.60 -14.24
N PRO A 117 -9.95 25.63 -13.61
CA PRO A 117 -9.80 25.35 -12.19
C PRO A 117 -10.65 26.28 -11.31
N GLU A 118 -11.60 25.69 -10.58
CA GLU A 118 -12.42 26.40 -9.60
C GLU A 118 -11.74 26.32 -8.21
N MET A 119 -11.18 27.44 -7.75
CA MET A 119 -10.64 27.55 -6.39
C MET A 119 -11.56 28.39 -5.49
N GLU A 120 -11.62 28.06 -4.21
CA GLU A 120 -12.16 28.92 -3.16
C GLU A 120 -11.01 29.75 -2.57
N THR A 121 -11.14 31.08 -2.63
CA THR A 121 -10.20 32.00 -1.98
C THR A 121 -10.56 32.15 -0.51
N MET A 122 -9.59 31.91 0.38
CA MET A 122 -9.73 32.23 1.80
C MET A 122 -10.10 33.70 1.99
N VAL A 123 -11.28 33.95 2.57
CA VAL A 123 -11.60 35.26 3.16
C VAL A 123 -11.08 35.26 4.59
N THR A 124 -9.79 35.54 4.76
CA THR A 124 -9.25 35.87 6.09
C THR A 124 -9.73 37.26 6.47
N ASP A 125 -10.72 37.34 7.36
CA ASP A 125 -11.28 38.59 7.89
C ASP A 125 -10.22 39.32 8.73
N SER A 126 -9.47 40.22 8.08
CA SER A 126 -8.30 40.89 8.64
C SER A 126 -8.72 42.20 9.33
N ARG A 127 -8.87 42.13 10.66
CA ARG A 127 -8.99 43.32 11.51
C ARG A 127 -7.79 43.47 12.44
N THR A 128 -6.98 44.48 12.14
CA THR A 128 -6.00 45.16 13.02
C THR A 128 -4.83 44.31 13.55
N SER A 129 -3.60 44.84 13.66
CA SER A 129 -3.09 46.20 13.44
C SER A 129 -1.68 46.19 12.83
N SER A 130 -1.28 47.33 12.28
CA SER A 130 0.11 47.66 11.94
C SER A 130 1.06 47.53 13.14
N ASP A 131 2.31 47.16 12.88
CA ASP A 131 3.48 48.00 13.18
C ASP A 131 4.74 47.49 12.43
N ASP A 132 5.69 48.39 12.17
CA ASP A 132 6.81 48.22 11.24
C ASP A 132 7.97 47.36 11.76
N VAL A 133 8.63 46.61 10.85
CA VAL A 133 10.09 46.38 10.89
C VAL A 133 10.67 46.41 9.47
N GLN A 134 11.55 47.38 9.19
CA GLN A 134 12.45 47.41 8.02
C GLN A 134 13.75 46.63 8.31
N ILE A 135 14.55 46.39 7.24
CA ILE A 135 16.02 46.13 7.15
C ILE A 135 16.28 44.91 6.24
N GLU A 136 17.23 44.89 5.29
CA GLU A 136 17.91 45.91 4.48
C GLU A 136 18.39 45.18 3.19
N ALA A 137 18.65 45.91 2.11
CA ALA A 137 19.25 45.35 0.90
C ALA A 137 20.77 45.55 0.88
N GLY A 138 21.54 44.46 0.91
CA GLY A 138 22.97 44.45 0.64
C GLY A 138 23.29 43.45 -0.47
N GLY A 139 23.73 43.93 -1.63
CA GLY A 139 24.07 43.08 -2.77
C GLY A 139 25.52 43.25 -3.19
N GLU A 140 26.13 42.17 -3.71
CA GLU A 140 27.35 42.26 -4.49
C GLU A 140 27.22 41.62 -5.88
N LYS A 141 27.92 42.27 -6.81
CA LYS A 141 28.10 41.99 -8.24
C LYS A 141 29.06 40.79 -8.44
N LEU A 142 29.37 40.24 -9.62
CA LEU A 142 29.21 40.58 -11.06
C LEU A 142 29.50 39.27 -11.85
N GLY A 143 29.09 39.13 -13.12
CA GLY A 143 29.49 37.93 -13.90
C GLY A 143 28.88 37.72 -15.27
N GLU A 144 28.74 38.77 -16.09
CA GLU A 144 28.20 38.66 -17.44
C GLU A 144 29.26 38.20 -18.45
N THR A 145 28.95 37.24 -19.33
CA THR A 145 29.59 37.11 -20.65
C THR A 145 28.71 36.29 -21.60
N ALA A 146 28.35 36.89 -22.74
CA ALA A 146 27.62 36.22 -23.80
C ALA A 146 28.51 36.04 -25.05
N ALA A 147 28.41 34.90 -25.72
CA ALA A 147 28.93 34.68 -27.06
C ALA A 147 27.99 33.78 -27.88
N LYS A 148 27.96 33.98 -29.20
CA LYS A 148 26.88 33.57 -30.12
C LYS A 148 26.98 32.12 -30.63
N PRO A 149 25.88 31.55 -31.18
CA PRO A 149 25.81 30.17 -31.66
C PRO A 149 26.47 29.98 -33.04
N GLY A 150 26.92 28.75 -33.30
CA GLY A 150 27.43 28.29 -34.60
C GLY A 150 26.67 27.06 -35.12
N THR A 151 26.15 27.16 -36.33
CA THR A 151 25.49 26.09 -37.11
C THR A 151 26.49 25.04 -37.62
N GLY A 152 26.14 23.75 -37.63
CA GLY A 152 27.02 22.69 -38.13
C GLY A 152 26.34 21.31 -38.30
N THR A 153 25.65 21.14 -39.41
CA THR A 153 24.93 19.97 -39.93
C THR A 153 25.63 18.60 -39.81
N SER A 154 24.88 17.53 -39.49
CA SER A 154 24.55 16.42 -40.43
C SER A 154 24.58 14.99 -39.85
N LYS A 155 23.46 14.25 -40.03
CA LYS A 155 23.35 12.77 -40.13
C LYS A 155 23.67 11.95 -38.85
N ASP A 156 23.07 10.78 -38.58
CA ASP A 156 22.42 9.79 -39.46
C ASP A 156 21.06 9.23 -38.94
N GLU A 157 20.51 8.32 -39.76
CA GLU A 157 19.25 7.58 -39.77
C GLU A 157 18.70 7.04 -38.41
N ILE A 158 17.37 7.17 -38.23
CA ILE A 158 16.58 6.21 -37.43
C ILE A 158 15.47 5.65 -38.33
N THR A 159 15.61 4.37 -38.68
CA THR A 159 14.72 3.65 -39.58
C THR A 159 13.41 3.25 -38.87
N SER A 160 12.29 3.53 -39.53
CA SER A 160 10.97 3.03 -39.13
C SER A 160 10.90 1.50 -39.18
N MET A 161 10.38 0.86 -38.14
CA MET A 161 9.88 -0.52 -38.21
C MET A 161 8.50 -0.62 -37.56
N GLU A 162 7.62 -1.37 -38.22
CA GLU A 162 6.18 -1.33 -38.06
C GLU A 162 5.67 -2.14 -36.86
N ALA A 163 4.54 -1.71 -36.29
CA ALA A 163 3.79 -2.49 -35.31
C ALA A 163 2.86 -3.51 -36.02
N PRO A 164 2.94 -4.81 -35.71
CA PRO A 164 1.97 -5.79 -36.20
C PRO A 164 0.76 -5.86 -35.26
N THR A 165 -0.29 -5.10 -35.59
CA THR A 165 -1.64 -5.24 -34.99
C THR A 165 -2.15 -6.67 -35.18
N LYS A 166 -2.48 -7.37 -34.08
CA LYS A 166 -3.23 -8.65 -34.13
C LYS A 166 -4.59 -8.52 -33.46
N THR A 167 -5.60 -8.42 -34.32
CA THR A 167 -7.03 -8.48 -34.00
C THR A 167 -7.37 -9.74 -33.20
N ARG A 168 -7.89 -9.59 -31.97
CA ARG A 168 -8.51 -10.69 -31.23
C ARG A 168 -10.03 -10.54 -31.30
N LYS A 169 -10.69 -11.54 -31.86
CA LYS A 169 -12.16 -11.58 -31.97
C LYS A 169 -12.79 -11.73 -30.59
N GLU A 170 -13.84 -10.96 -30.35
CA GLU A 170 -14.74 -11.17 -29.21
C GLU A 170 -15.49 -12.49 -29.42
N THR A 171 -15.53 -13.32 -28.36
CA THR A 171 -16.36 -14.52 -28.33
C THR A 171 -17.44 -14.31 -27.29
N VAL A 172 -18.67 -14.08 -27.76
CA VAL A 172 -19.86 -13.93 -26.92
C VAL A 172 -20.13 -15.25 -26.20
N ILE A 173 -20.07 -15.26 -24.87
CA ILE A 173 -20.56 -16.37 -24.05
C ILE A 173 -21.98 -16.05 -23.59
N LYS A 174 -22.91 -16.88 -24.06
CA LYS A 174 -24.35 -16.79 -23.83
C LYS A 174 -24.67 -17.47 -22.49
N TYR A 175 -25.09 -16.71 -21.49
CA TYR A 175 -25.66 -17.29 -20.26
C TYR A 175 -27.05 -17.85 -20.57
N SER A 176 -27.28 -19.11 -20.18
CA SER A 176 -28.60 -19.74 -20.25
C SER A 176 -29.38 -19.42 -18.98
N GLU A 177 -30.59 -18.92 -19.14
CA GLU A 177 -31.56 -18.86 -18.04
C GLU A 177 -31.96 -20.30 -17.65
N THR A 178 -32.13 -20.53 -16.35
CA THR A 178 -32.96 -21.62 -15.84
C THR A 178 -33.59 -21.17 -14.53
N THR A 179 -34.88 -20.84 -14.58
CA THR A 179 -35.72 -20.60 -13.40
C THR A 179 -36.15 -21.95 -12.79
N PRO A 180 -36.46 -22.01 -11.48
CA PRO A 180 -36.64 -23.28 -10.77
C PRO A 180 -38.06 -23.82 -10.84
N GLU A 181 -38.21 -25.14 -10.84
CA GLU A 181 -39.45 -25.81 -10.44
C GLU A 181 -39.38 -26.25 -8.97
N THR A 182 -40.52 -26.11 -8.30
CA THR A 182 -40.75 -26.32 -6.86
C THR A 182 -41.39 -27.66 -6.56
N MET A 183 -41.06 -28.24 -5.40
CA MET A 183 -41.92 -29.01 -4.47
C MET A 183 -41.03 -29.38 -3.27
N GLU A 184 -41.17 -28.84 -2.06
CA GLU A 184 -42.27 -28.84 -1.08
C GLU A 184 -41.90 -29.71 0.15
N THR A 185 -41.72 -29.03 1.29
CA THR A 185 -42.16 -29.39 2.67
C THR A 185 -41.63 -30.69 3.33
N ASP A 186 -41.31 -30.78 4.63
CA ASP A 186 -41.42 -29.86 5.79
C ASP A 186 -40.32 -30.26 6.84
N SER A 187 -40.07 -29.67 8.03
CA SER A 187 -40.83 -28.74 8.89
C SER A 187 -39.95 -27.75 9.68
N ALA A 188 -40.60 -26.66 10.12
CA ALA A 188 -40.39 -25.89 11.36
C ALA A 188 -38.99 -25.77 12.02
N GLU A 189 -38.42 -24.55 11.99
CA GLU A 189 -38.27 -23.74 13.22
C GLU A 189 -38.02 -22.23 12.93
N SER A 190 -38.69 -21.38 13.70
CA SER A 190 -38.44 -19.94 13.99
C SER A 190 -37.59 -19.09 13.00
N ASN A 191 -38.25 -18.42 12.05
CA ASN A 191 -37.65 -17.32 11.27
C ASN A 191 -37.34 -16.07 12.14
N LYS A 192 -36.05 -15.83 12.44
CA LYS A 192 -35.52 -14.47 12.66
C LYS A 192 -34.69 -14.10 11.44
N VAL A 193 -35.06 -13.00 10.77
CA VAL A 193 -34.35 -12.52 9.58
C VAL A 193 -32.95 -12.06 9.95
N SER A 194 -31.95 -12.91 9.73
CA SER A 194 -30.56 -12.50 9.74
C SER A 194 -30.28 -11.67 8.48
N ALA A 195 -29.97 -10.39 8.66
CA ALA A 195 -29.40 -9.57 7.60
C ALA A 195 -28.16 -10.25 7.01
N PRO A 196 -27.81 -10.01 5.72
CA PRO A 196 -26.59 -10.57 5.14
C PRO A 196 -25.39 -10.16 6.00
N SER A 197 -24.75 -11.15 6.62
CA SER A 197 -23.56 -10.94 7.43
C SER A 197 -22.48 -10.35 6.53
N ILE A 198 -22.13 -9.09 6.78
CA ILE A 198 -20.99 -8.41 6.19
C ILE A 198 -19.78 -9.36 6.33
N PRO A 199 -18.98 -9.59 5.28
CA PRO A 199 -17.77 -10.39 5.42
C PRO A 199 -16.95 -9.88 6.59
N GLU A 200 -16.69 -10.75 7.56
CA GLU A 200 -16.02 -10.36 8.80
C GLU A 200 -14.57 -9.96 8.47
N VAL A 201 -14.36 -8.66 8.25
CA VAL A 201 -13.04 -8.08 8.05
C VAL A 201 -12.35 -8.17 9.40
N LYS A 202 -11.64 -9.28 9.61
CA LYS A 202 -10.77 -9.45 10.77
C LYS A 202 -9.85 -8.23 10.85
N PRO A 203 -9.63 -7.66 12.05
CA PRO A 203 -8.69 -6.56 12.22
C PRO A 203 -7.33 -6.87 11.57
N PRO A 204 -6.57 -5.86 11.11
CA PRO A 204 -5.18 -6.08 10.74
C PRO A 204 -4.48 -6.77 11.91
N LEU A 205 -3.60 -7.74 11.63
CA LEU A 205 -2.94 -8.51 12.68
C LEU A 205 -2.24 -7.55 13.65
N SER A 206 -2.66 -7.59 14.91
CA SER A 206 -1.85 -7.12 16.01
C SER A 206 -0.63 -8.03 16.08
N PHE A 207 0.56 -7.44 16.09
CA PHE A 207 1.77 -8.18 16.41
C PHE A 207 1.67 -8.64 17.88
N PRO A 208 2.00 -9.92 18.20
CA PRO A 208 1.90 -10.41 19.57
C PRO A 208 2.90 -9.69 20.48
N GLU A 209 2.59 -9.62 21.78
CA GLU A 209 3.58 -9.28 22.78
C GLU A 209 4.64 -10.38 22.83
N LEU A 210 5.92 -10.00 22.77
CA LEU A 210 7.03 -10.94 22.70
C LEU A 210 7.69 -11.09 24.07
N GLU A 211 7.66 -12.30 24.64
CA GLU A 211 8.48 -12.67 25.79
C GLU A 211 9.92 -12.99 25.35
N PRO A 212 10.98 -12.63 26.10
CA PRO A 212 12.35 -12.96 25.73
C PRO A 212 12.57 -14.46 25.50
N VAL A 213 13.15 -14.82 24.36
CA VAL A 213 13.53 -16.22 24.05
C VAL A 213 14.87 -16.52 24.71
N GLU A 214 14.88 -17.49 25.63
CA GLU A 214 16.11 -18.16 26.06
C GLU A 214 16.52 -19.19 25.00
N VAL A 215 17.82 -19.31 24.73
CA VAL A 215 18.36 -20.31 23.81
C VAL A 215 18.83 -21.52 24.63
N PRO A 216 18.18 -22.70 24.53
CA PRO A 216 18.59 -23.88 25.27
C PRO A 216 19.92 -24.45 24.76
N ASP A 217 20.64 -25.17 25.62
CA ASP A 217 21.87 -25.87 25.24
C ASP A 217 21.62 -27.13 24.38
N ASP A 218 20.38 -27.62 24.30
CA ASP A 218 20.01 -28.80 23.54
C ASP A 218 19.63 -28.49 22.09
N ARG A 219 19.89 -29.44 21.19
CA ARG A 219 19.75 -29.23 19.74
C ARG A 219 18.30 -29.01 19.29
N GLU A 220 17.31 -29.58 19.98
CA GLU A 220 15.90 -29.40 19.61
C GLU A 220 15.38 -28.05 20.13
N GLY A 221 15.75 -27.67 21.35
CA GLY A 221 15.50 -26.34 21.90
C GLY A 221 16.08 -25.21 21.03
N MET A 222 17.30 -25.39 20.50
CA MET A 222 17.87 -24.42 19.55
C MET A 222 17.09 -24.33 18.22
N LYS A 223 16.65 -25.46 17.66
CA LYS A 223 15.80 -25.48 16.44
C LYS A 223 14.48 -24.73 16.70
N GLU A 224 13.84 -25.01 17.82
CA GLU A 224 12.56 -24.41 18.21
C GLU A 224 12.68 -22.88 18.41
N ALA A 225 13.70 -22.44 19.15
CA ALA A 225 14.00 -21.02 19.35
C ALA A 225 14.24 -20.29 18.01
N ALA A 226 15.00 -20.91 17.10
CA ALA A 226 15.21 -20.35 15.76
C ALA A 226 13.91 -20.24 14.96
N LEU A 227 13.09 -21.30 14.95
CA LEU A 227 11.79 -21.30 14.27
C LEU A 227 10.85 -20.22 14.82
N GLN A 228 10.75 -20.07 16.14
CA GLN A 228 9.95 -19.02 16.78
C GLN A 228 10.42 -17.61 16.38
N ILE A 229 11.73 -17.37 16.33
CA ILE A 229 12.28 -16.09 15.89
C ILE A 229 11.92 -15.81 14.43
N TYR A 230 12.12 -16.78 13.53
CA TYR A 230 11.80 -16.63 12.11
C TYR A 230 10.29 -16.49 11.84
N GLU A 231 9.43 -17.14 12.64
CA GLU A 231 7.98 -16.95 12.59
C GLU A 231 7.61 -15.49 12.83
N HIS A 232 8.12 -14.90 13.92
CA HIS A 232 7.85 -13.50 14.26
C HIS A 232 8.42 -12.52 13.22
N ILE A 233 9.59 -12.79 12.65
CA ILE A 233 10.16 -11.97 11.57
C ILE A 233 9.26 -11.98 10.32
N LEU A 234 8.84 -13.17 9.86
CA LEU A 234 7.94 -13.30 8.70
C LEU A 234 6.54 -12.72 8.99
N LEU A 235 6.07 -12.82 10.23
CA LEU A 235 4.83 -12.22 10.70
C LEU A 235 4.90 -10.68 10.67
N ALA A 236 5.99 -10.10 11.18
CA ALA A 236 6.26 -8.67 11.14
C ALA A 236 6.25 -8.11 9.71
N MET A 237 6.94 -8.78 8.78
CA MET A 237 6.91 -8.43 7.35
C MET A 237 5.48 -8.48 6.78
N SER A 238 4.70 -9.51 7.15
CA SER A 238 3.31 -9.69 6.70
C SER A 238 2.36 -8.61 7.25
N ILE A 239 2.56 -8.19 8.50
CA ILE A 239 1.80 -7.13 9.17
C ILE A 239 2.11 -5.77 8.56
N GLY A 240 3.39 -5.40 8.47
CA GLY A 240 3.81 -4.15 7.85
C GLY A 240 3.26 -4.02 6.42
N ALA A 241 3.39 -5.09 5.63
CA ALA A 241 2.80 -5.15 4.29
C ALA A 241 1.29 -4.91 4.32
N SER A 242 0.56 -5.64 5.15
CA SER A 242 -0.91 -5.56 5.23
C SER A 242 -1.42 -4.21 5.72
N LYS A 243 -0.66 -3.52 6.59
CA LYS A 243 -0.98 -2.16 7.05
C LYS A 243 -0.89 -1.12 5.93
N ILE A 244 0.09 -1.24 5.04
CA ILE A 244 0.35 -0.24 3.98
C ILE A 244 -0.46 -0.48 2.72
N MET A 245 -0.58 -1.73 2.24
CA MET A 245 -1.26 -2.03 0.97
C MET A 245 -2.59 -2.76 1.13
N GLY A 246 -2.93 -3.23 2.34
CA GLY A 246 -4.07 -4.09 2.60
C GLY A 246 -3.75 -5.58 2.44
N VAL A 247 -4.53 -6.42 3.12
CA VAL A 247 -4.27 -7.87 3.26
C VAL A 247 -4.21 -8.60 1.90
N ALA A 248 -5.21 -8.45 1.04
CA ALA A 248 -5.26 -9.20 -0.23
C ALA A 248 -4.04 -8.94 -1.17
N PRO A 249 -3.64 -7.68 -1.47
CA PRO A 249 -2.43 -7.43 -2.24
C PRO A 249 -1.14 -7.80 -1.48
N ALA A 250 -1.06 -7.61 -0.16
CA ALA A 250 0.09 -8.06 0.63
C ALA A 250 0.30 -9.58 0.51
N GLY A 251 -0.76 -10.38 0.63
CA GLY A 251 -0.69 -11.83 0.47
C GLY A 251 -0.36 -12.27 -0.96
N GLY A 252 -0.84 -11.52 -1.96
CA GLY A 252 -0.48 -11.73 -3.36
C GLY A 252 0.99 -11.39 -3.67
N MET A 253 1.54 -10.36 -2.99
CA MET A 253 2.94 -9.95 -3.09
C MET A 253 3.85 -10.96 -2.39
N LEU A 254 3.56 -11.32 -1.14
CA LEU A 254 4.27 -12.35 -0.39
C LEU A 254 4.35 -13.67 -1.17
N ARG A 255 3.23 -14.14 -1.74
CA ARG A 255 3.19 -15.36 -2.57
C ARG A 255 4.17 -15.32 -3.75
N LYS A 256 4.35 -14.15 -4.37
CA LYS A 256 5.27 -13.95 -5.51
C LYS A 256 6.73 -13.80 -5.10
N SER A 257 7.00 -13.49 -3.83
CA SER A 257 8.36 -13.34 -3.28
C SER A 257 8.93 -14.64 -2.68
N LEU A 258 8.16 -15.74 -2.63
CA LEU A 258 8.64 -16.99 -2.04
C LEU A 258 9.55 -17.76 -3.01
N PRO A 259 10.78 -18.12 -2.63
CA PRO A 259 11.75 -18.78 -3.51
C PRO A 259 11.53 -20.30 -3.58
N TYR A 260 10.36 -20.73 -4.09
CA TYR A 260 9.97 -22.16 -4.15
C TYR A 260 10.97 -23.07 -4.87
N SER A 261 11.77 -22.54 -5.79
CA SER A 261 12.82 -23.30 -6.50
C SER A 261 14.10 -23.50 -5.68
N GLU A 262 14.38 -22.62 -4.72
CA GLU A 262 15.62 -22.63 -3.93
C GLU A 262 15.40 -23.27 -2.56
N CYS A 263 14.18 -23.13 -2.01
CA CYS A 263 13.75 -23.70 -0.73
C CYS A 263 12.58 -24.70 -0.90
N PRO A 264 12.67 -25.72 -1.79
CA PRO A 264 11.53 -26.54 -2.21
C PRO A 264 10.98 -27.47 -1.12
N VAL A 265 11.80 -27.85 -0.13
CA VAL A 265 11.39 -28.78 0.94
C VAL A 265 10.60 -28.05 2.02
N ILE A 266 11.17 -26.97 2.57
CA ILE A 266 10.56 -26.15 3.61
C ILE A 266 9.27 -25.44 3.13
N LEU A 267 9.22 -24.99 1.87
CA LEU A 267 8.04 -24.34 1.26
C LEU A 267 7.01 -25.31 0.65
N ARG A 268 7.21 -26.64 0.77
CA ARG A 268 6.31 -27.64 0.15
C ARG A 268 4.88 -27.53 0.69
N ASP A 269 3.93 -27.25 -0.20
CA ASP A 269 2.52 -26.98 0.10
C ASP A 269 2.29 -25.85 1.12
N VAL A 270 3.27 -24.97 1.36
CA VAL A 270 3.11 -23.83 2.27
C VAL A 270 2.26 -22.76 1.57
N GLY A 271 1.08 -22.51 2.13
CA GLY A 271 0.16 -21.50 1.63
C GLY A 271 0.45 -20.08 2.13
N ILE A 272 -0.23 -19.10 1.52
CA ILE A 272 -0.48 -17.80 2.15
C ILE A 272 -1.90 -17.84 2.73
N ARG A 273 -2.01 -17.60 4.03
CA ARG A 273 -3.26 -17.58 4.79
C ARG A 273 -4.10 -16.34 4.42
N SER A 274 -5.40 -16.35 4.78
CA SER A 274 -6.35 -15.28 4.41
C SER A 274 -6.01 -13.90 4.99
N ASN A 275 -5.14 -13.86 6.00
CA ASN A 275 -4.60 -12.71 6.70
C ASN A 275 -3.24 -12.25 6.14
N ALA A 276 -2.84 -12.73 4.96
CA ALA A 276 -1.57 -12.43 4.28
C ALA A 276 -0.30 -12.91 5.00
N SER A 277 -0.38 -13.73 6.04
CA SER A 277 0.79 -14.39 6.60
C SER A 277 1.13 -15.69 5.85
N LEU A 278 2.39 -16.11 5.96
CA LEU A 278 2.81 -17.45 5.57
C LEU A 278 2.11 -18.50 6.45
N ASP A 279 1.87 -19.69 5.92
CA ASP A 279 1.37 -20.84 6.69
C ASP A 279 2.52 -21.48 7.50
N PHE A 280 2.92 -20.81 8.59
CA PHE A 280 4.12 -21.17 9.34
C PHE A 280 4.01 -22.52 10.05
N GLU A 281 2.81 -22.92 10.50
CA GLU A 281 2.55 -24.27 11.01
C GLU A 281 2.98 -25.33 9.97
N LYS A 282 2.53 -25.21 8.72
CA LYS A 282 2.89 -26.12 7.63
C LYS A 282 4.37 -26.07 7.26
N LEU A 283 5.00 -24.90 7.36
CA LEU A 283 6.44 -24.74 7.17
C LEU A 283 7.23 -25.50 8.24
N ARG A 284 6.90 -25.28 9.52
CA ARG A 284 7.48 -25.97 10.67
C ARG A 284 7.28 -27.49 10.59
N ASP A 285 6.10 -27.91 10.14
CA ASP A 285 5.74 -29.29 9.86
C ASP A 285 6.66 -29.93 8.78
N ASN A 286 7.06 -29.17 7.75
CA ASN A 286 8.04 -29.62 6.76
C ASN A 286 9.46 -29.72 7.33
N VAL A 287 9.89 -28.73 8.12
CA VAL A 287 11.22 -28.71 8.80
C VAL A 287 11.38 -29.97 9.66
N MET A 288 10.38 -30.28 10.50
CA MET A 288 10.41 -31.47 11.36
C MET A 288 10.36 -32.77 10.56
N LYS A 289 9.54 -32.85 9.50
CA LYS A 289 9.43 -34.06 8.65
C LYS A 289 10.66 -34.32 7.78
N ALA A 290 11.47 -33.30 7.53
CA ALA A 290 12.71 -33.41 6.77
C ALA A 290 13.96 -33.57 7.66
N ASP A 291 13.81 -33.58 8.99
CA ASP A 291 14.89 -33.60 9.98
C ASP A 291 15.99 -32.56 9.69
N TYR A 292 15.55 -31.33 9.41
CA TYR A 292 16.45 -30.19 9.26
C TYR A 292 17.25 -29.97 10.56
N ASP A 293 18.56 -29.76 10.45
CA ASP A 293 19.36 -29.20 11.53
C ASP A 293 19.26 -27.67 11.57
N LEU A 294 19.83 -27.06 12.62
CA LEU A 294 19.79 -25.62 12.84
C LEU A 294 20.38 -24.81 11.67
N GLU A 295 21.44 -25.30 11.04
CA GLU A 295 22.11 -24.62 9.93
C GLU A 295 21.19 -24.58 8.69
N ASN A 296 20.54 -25.70 8.36
CA ASN A 296 19.56 -25.76 7.26
C ASN A 296 18.33 -24.88 7.53
N ILE A 297 17.85 -24.80 8.79
CA ILE A 297 16.76 -23.89 9.19
C ILE A 297 17.16 -22.43 8.93
N ILE A 298 18.32 -22.03 9.42
CA ILE A 298 18.84 -20.66 9.28
C ILE A 298 19.10 -20.31 7.83
N GLU A 299 19.68 -21.23 7.05
CA GLU A 299 19.99 -20.99 5.63
C GLU A 299 18.72 -20.75 4.81
N ASP A 300 17.75 -21.66 4.87
CA ASP A 300 16.53 -21.56 4.06
C ASP A 300 15.60 -20.43 4.52
N LEU A 301 15.45 -20.17 5.83
CA LEU A 301 14.61 -19.07 6.30
C LEU A 301 15.24 -17.71 6.03
N SER A 302 16.57 -17.61 6.09
CA SER A 302 17.29 -16.41 5.63
C SER A 302 17.10 -16.16 4.13
N LYS A 303 17.15 -17.20 3.27
CA LYS A 303 16.83 -17.07 1.83
C LYS A 303 15.40 -16.60 1.59
N ILE A 304 14.42 -17.14 2.32
CA ILE A 304 13.02 -16.72 2.24
C ILE A 304 12.89 -15.23 2.58
N ILE A 305 13.46 -14.79 3.71
CA ILE A 305 13.45 -13.37 4.10
C ILE A 305 14.20 -12.50 3.10
N TRP A 306 15.31 -12.97 2.54
CA TRP A 306 16.08 -12.26 1.52
C TRP A 306 15.22 -12.00 0.28
N SER A 307 14.56 -13.03 -0.25
CA SER A 307 13.73 -12.93 -1.45
C SER A 307 12.49 -12.04 -1.24
N ILE A 308 11.89 -12.09 -0.04
CA ILE A 308 10.83 -11.15 0.36
C ILE A 308 11.39 -9.72 0.42
N THR A 309 12.50 -9.49 1.13
CA THR A 309 13.08 -8.15 1.31
C THR A 309 13.47 -7.52 -0.03
N GLU A 310 14.12 -8.29 -0.91
CA GLU A 310 14.51 -7.83 -2.25
C GLU A 310 13.31 -7.49 -3.13
N ASN A 311 12.31 -8.37 -3.19
CA ASN A 311 11.15 -8.09 -4.03
C ASN A 311 10.32 -6.91 -3.50
N TYR A 312 10.22 -6.74 -2.18
CA TYR A 312 9.56 -5.60 -1.56
C TYR A 312 10.34 -4.30 -1.78
N GLY A 313 11.62 -4.26 -1.39
CA GLY A 313 12.49 -3.11 -1.56
C GLY A 313 12.61 -2.64 -3.01
N ARG A 314 12.66 -3.56 -3.98
CA ARG A 314 12.64 -3.23 -5.41
C ARG A 314 11.30 -2.68 -5.91
N ILE A 315 10.18 -3.03 -5.28
CA ILE A 315 8.83 -2.58 -5.69
C ILE A 315 8.45 -1.24 -5.06
N MET A 316 8.77 -1.02 -3.78
CA MET A 316 8.36 0.17 -3.02
C MET A 316 9.51 1.12 -2.61
N GLY A 317 10.75 0.72 -2.82
CA GLY A 317 11.94 1.39 -2.27
C GLY A 317 12.32 0.84 -0.90
N TYR A 318 13.62 0.63 -0.66
CA TYR A 318 14.12 0.04 0.58
C TYR A 318 13.82 0.90 1.82
N ASP A 319 13.89 2.23 1.74
CA ASP A 319 13.58 3.10 2.87
C ASP A 319 12.10 3.02 3.28
N ALA A 320 11.19 2.94 2.30
CA ALA A 320 9.77 2.71 2.55
C ALA A 320 9.50 1.32 3.14
N PHE A 321 10.22 0.30 2.65
CA PHE A 321 10.17 -1.05 3.23
C PHE A 321 10.69 -1.09 4.68
N ARG A 322 11.84 -0.46 4.98
CA ARG A 322 12.35 -0.35 6.37
C ARG A 322 11.34 0.37 7.26
N GLY A 323 10.80 1.51 6.81
CA GLY A 323 9.77 2.25 7.53
C GLY A 323 8.48 1.45 7.78
N MET A 324 8.08 0.60 6.83
CA MET A 324 6.90 -0.26 6.91
C MET A 324 6.98 -1.34 7.99
N VAL A 325 8.16 -1.95 8.21
CA VAL A 325 8.34 -3.08 9.16
C VAL A 325 9.01 -2.67 10.47
N ARG A 326 9.52 -1.44 10.57
CA ARG A 326 10.27 -0.94 11.73
C ARG A 326 9.58 -1.19 13.08
N PRO A 327 8.29 -0.89 13.30
CA PRO A 327 7.68 -1.01 14.62
C PRO A 327 7.79 -2.44 15.17
N GLU A 328 7.42 -3.43 14.37
CA GLU A 328 7.50 -4.85 14.74
C GLU A 328 8.95 -5.35 14.84
N PHE A 329 9.85 -4.90 13.95
CA PHE A 329 11.26 -5.29 14.00
C PHE A 329 12.00 -4.72 15.22
N THR A 330 11.62 -3.55 15.73
CA THR A 330 12.14 -2.98 16.98
C THR A 330 11.68 -3.78 18.20
N GLU A 331 10.44 -4.28 18.21
CA GLU A 331 9.95 -5.19 19.28
C GLU A 331 10.67 -6.55 19.22
N ILE A 332 10.91 -7.09 18.01
CA ILE A 332 11.71 -8.31 17.80
C ILE A 332 13.14 -8.14 18.33
N ASP A 333 13.82 -7.03 18.05
CA ASP A 333 15.18 -6.82 18.58
C ASP A 333 15.17 -6.70 20.11
N ARG A 334 14.23 -5.93 20.67
CA ARG A 334 14.10 -5.78 22.13
C ARG A 334 13.92 -7.13 22.84
N ALA A 335 13.11 -8.03 22.29
CA ALA A 335 12.85 -9.33 22.89
C ALA A 335 13.93 -10.38 22.57
N TYR A 336 14.45 -10.41 21.34
CA TYR A 336 15.22 -11.54 20.81
C TYR A 336 16.68 -11.24 20.45
N SER A 337 17.19 -10.01 20.58
CA SER A 337 18.56 -9.64 20.14
C SER A 337 19.66 -10.59 20.66
N GLY A 338 19.58 -10.97 21.95
CA GLY A 338 20.51 -11.94 22.55
C GLY A 338 20.43 -13.33 21.91
N ALA A 339 19.20 -13.85 21.71
CA ALA A 339 18.96 -15.15 21.09
C ALA A 339 19.33 -15.17 19.61
N MET A 340 18.97 -14.13 18.85
CA MET A 340 19.33 -13.97 17.43
C MET A 340 20.84 -13.96 17.23
N LYS A 341 21.61 -13.37 18.15
CA LYS A 341 23.06 -13.38 18.13
C LYS A 341 23.66 -14.72 18.54
N ALA A 342 23.10 -15.38 19.57
CA ALA A 342 23.57 -16.70 20.01
C ALA A 342 23.33 -17.79 18.93
N LEU A 343 22.24 -17.70 18.19
CA LEU A 343 21.88 -18.61 17.10
C LEU A 343 22.52 -18.23 15.74
N GLY A 344 23.21 -17.09 15.62
CA GLY A 344 23.81 -16.63 14.35
C GLY A 344 22.79 -16.16 13.29
N ILE A 345 21.58 -15.79 13.73
CA ILE A 345 20.49 -15.30 12.88
C ILE A 345 20.73 -13.83 12.49
N ARG A 346 21.23 -13.00 13.42
CA ARG A 346 21.40 -11.54 13.21
C ARG A 346 22.32 -11.26 12.03
N GLU A 347 23.38 -12.03 11.87
CA GLU A 347 24.40 -11.87 10.84
C GLU A 347 23.95 -12.35 9.44
N ARG A 348 22.94 -13.23 9.37
CA ARG A 348 22.47 -13.84 8.10
C ARG A 348 21.18 -13.27 7.54
N ILE A 349 20.43 -12.50 8.33
CA ILE A 349 19.27 -11.77 7.81
C ILE A 349 19.69 -10.69 6.80
N HIS A 350 18.77 -10.26 5.94
CA HIS A 350 19.03 -9.25 4.92
C HIS A 350 19.63 -7.94 5.50
N PRO A 351 20.67 -7.32 4.90
CA PRO A 351 21.31 -6.11 5.44
C PRO A 351 20.37 -4.93 5.68
N GLU A 352 19.33 -4.78 4.84
CA GLU A 352 18.29 -3.75 5.03
C GLU A 352 17.44 -3.95 6.29
N LEU A 353 17.35 -5.18 6.80
CA LEU A 353 16.70 -5.45 8.09
C LEU A 353 17.68 -5.25 9.25
N GLN A 354 18.96 -5.62 9.08
CA GLN A 354 20.01 -5.35 10.07
C GLN A 354 20.09 -3.85 10.42
N LYS A 355 20.01 -2.96 9.42
CA LYS A 355 19.96 -1.50 9.61
C LYS A 355 18.86 -1.02 10.56
N ILE A 356 17.74 -1.74 10.66
CA ILE A 356 16.62 -1.37 11.55
C ILE A 356 17.00 -1.59 13.03
N TRP A 357 17.94 -2.49 13.30
CA TRP A 357 18.41 -2.85 14.64
C TRP A 357 19.72 -2.15 15.05
N ASP A 358 20.30 -1.39 14.13
CA ASP A 358 21.53 -0.60 14.34
C ASP A 358 21.25 0.92 14.34
N GLU A 359 19.97 1.32 14.12
CA GLU A 359 19.40 2.68 14.18
C GLU A 359 18.66 2.94 15.51
#